data_AF-A0A0E0FA86-F1
#
_entry.id   AF-A0A0E0FA86-F1
#
_cell.length_a   1.000
_cell.length_b   1.000
_cell.length_c   1.000
_cell.angle_alpha   90.00
_cell.angle_beta   90.00
_cell.angle_gamma   90.00
#
_symmetry.space_group_name_H-M   'P 1'
#
loop_
_entity.id
_entity.type
_entity.pdbx_description
1 polymer ?
#
loop_
_entity_poly.entity_id
_entity_poly.type
_entity_poly.pdbx_seq_one_letter_code
_entity_poly.pdbx_strand_id
1 'polypeptide(L)'
;MASLAAGIDSALYGACKTVAGNSGVVSITFCIDTLSSDNRSHDAAGFKDYAVVTVDLITANATSTKSKIDGILQNGGAGDGDAKRRCLQSCQAAYAGVLQAQPGIVADVQGGRRLPEAISALEKSASAVKECENGFGKSNKFLCQREA
;
A
#
# COMPACT_ATOMS: atom_id res chain seq x y z
N MET A 1 8.37 22.75 29.50
CA MET A 1 7.64 21.63 28.86
C MET A 1 8.24 21.39 27.47
N ALA A 2 9.39 20.72 27.39
CA ALA A 2 10.14 20.54 26.12
C ALA A 2 10.80 19.15 26.07
N SER A 3 10.06 18.10 26.40
CA SER A 3 10.62 16.74 26.57
C SER A 3 9.83 15.64 25.84
N LEU A 4 8.68 15.94 25.22
CA LEU A 4 7.90 14.94 24.48
C LEU A 4 8.34 14.77 23.02
N ALA A 5 8.68 15.86 22.32
CA ALA A 5 9.01 15.82 20.89
C ALA A 5 10.25 14.95 20.59
N ALA A 6 11.29 15.00 21.43
CA ALA A 6 12.51 14.21 21.24
C ALA A 6 12.32 12.69 21.47
N GLY A 7 11.31 12.29 22.24
CA GLY A 7 11.01 10.88 22.50
C GLY A 7 10.21 10.22 21.37
N ILE A 8 9.31 10.98 20.75
CA ILE A 8 8.41 10.52 19.68
C ILE A 8 9.19 10.20 18.40
N ASP A 9 10.12 11.07 17.99
CA ASP A 9 10.98 10.80 16.83
C ASP A 9 11.89 9.59 17.06
N SER A 10 12.27 9.32 18.32
CA SER A 10 13.14 8.17 18.66
C SER A 10 12.42 6.81 18.55
N ALA A 11 11.14 6.75 18.92
CA ALA A 11 10.34 5.53 18.85
C ALA A 11 10.02 5.15 17.40
N LEU A 12 9.62 6.14 16.60
CA LEU A 12 9.38 5.96 15.17
C LEU A 12 10.65 5.56 14.43
N TYR A 13 11.77 6.26 14.68
CA TYR A 13 13.07 5.90 14.11
C TYR A 13 13.47 4.48 14.48
N GLY A 14 13.30 4.09 15.75
CA GLY A 14 13.57 2.75 16.24
C GLY A 14 12.76 1.69 15.50
N ALA A 15 11.44 1.89 15.37
CA ALA A 15 10.55 0.99 14.63
C ALA A 15 10.96 0.87 13.15
N CYS A 16 11.20 1.99 12.48
CA CYS A 16 11.62 2.01 11.08
C CYS A 16 12.99 1.38 10.84
N LYS A 17 13.93 1.53 11.78
CA LYS A 17 15.23 0.86 11.73
C LYS A 17 15.08 -0.66 11.79
N THR A 18 14.21 -1.16 12.68
CA THR A 18 13.91 -2.60 12.78
C THR A 18 13.31 -3.14 11.48
N VAL A 19 12.34 -2.44 10.90
CA VAL A 19 11.69 -2.86 9.64
C VAL A 19 12.69 -2.86 8.49
N ALA A 20 13.44 -1.78 8.31
CA ALA A 20 14.38 -1.66 7.21
C ALA A 20 15.52 -2.70 7.27
N GLY A 21 16.01 -3.00 8.47
CA GLY A 21 17.03 -4.04 8.68
C GLY A 21 16.58 -5.44 8.26
N ASN A 22 15.26 -5.69 8.23
CA ASN A 22 14.67 -7.00 7.93
C ASN A 22 14.02 -7.09 6.54
N SER A 23 13.79 -5.97 5.87
CA SER A 23 12.90 -5.90 4.71
C SER A 23 13.62 -6.07 3.36
N GLY A 24 14.82 -5.50 3.20
CA GLY A 24 15.50 -5.43 1.90
C GLY A 24 14.79 -4.59 0.82
N VAL A 25 13.53 -4.21 1.03
CA VAL A 25 12.69 -3.43 0.10
C VAL A 25 12.19 -2.11 0.69
N VAL A 26 12.04 -2.02 2.02
CA VAL A 26 11.70 -0.78 2.73
C VAL A 26 12.96 -0.12 3.25
N SER A 27 13.22 1.13 2.83
CA SER A 27 14.28 1.95 3.42
C SER A 27 13.80 2.61 4.72
N ILE A 28 14.75 2.93 5.62
CA ILE A 28 14.44 3.68 6.85
C ILE A 28 13.74 5.00 6.52
N THR A 29 14.26 5.73 5.51
CA THR A 29 13.70 7.01 5.06
C THR A 29 12.27 6.85 4.56
N PHE A 30 11.99 5.86 3.71
CA PHE A 30 10.63 5.62 3.22
C PHE A 30 9.66 5.31 4.36
N CYS A 31 10.09 4.50 5.33
CA CYS A 31 9.27 4.19 6.50
C CYS A 31 8.95 5.44 7.33
N ILE A 32 9.95 6.27 7.62
CA ILE A 32 9.78 7.51 8.40
C ILE A 32 8.88 8.49 7.65
N ASP A 33 9.17 8.77 6.38
CA ASP A 33 8.38 9.71 5.57
C ASP A 33 6.92 9.26 5.46
N THR A 34 6.69 7.95 5.32
CA THR A 34 5.35 7.37 5.26
C THR A 34 4.61 7.54 6.59
N LEU A 35 5.20 7.09 7.70
CA LEU A 35 4.53 7.11 9.00
C LEU A 35 4.38 8.54 9.55
N SER A 36 5.37 9.40 9.40
CA SER A 36 5.30 10.81 9.80
C SER A 36 4.29 11.64 8.99
N SER A 37 3.78 11.11 7.87
CA SER A 37 2.69 11.77 7.13
C SER A 37 1.34 11.71 7.86
N ASP A 38 1.23 10.85 8.88
CA ASP A 38 0.04 10.70 9.71
C ASP A 38 0.37 10.98 11.18
N ASN A 39 -0.33 11.97 11.75
CA ASN A 39 -0.11 12.41 13.14
C ASN A 39 -0.29 11.27 14.16
N ARG A 40 -1.08 10.23 13.85
CA ARG A 40 -1.30 9.09 14.75
C ARG A 40 -0.03 8.27 15.00
N SER A 41 0.96 8.34 14.09
CA SER A 41 2.27 7.70 14.30
C SER A 41 3.05 8.34 15.44
N HIS A 42 2.80 9.62 15.75
CA HIS A 42 3.49 10.31 16.82
C HIS A 42 3.00 9.88 18.21
N ASP A 43 1.75 9.43 18.31
CA ASP A 43 1.13 8.95 19.55
C ASP A 43 1.15 7.41 19.67
N ALA A 44 1.81 6.72 18.73
CA ALA A 44 1.85 5.27 18.67
C ALA A 44 2.58 4.68 19.90
N ALA A 45 1.92 3.78 20.62
CA ALA A 45 2.47 3.11 21.80
C ALA A 45 3.26 1.84 21.45
N GLY A 46 3.26 1.41 20.18
CA GLY A 46 4.05 0.27 19.71
C GLY A 46 3.75 -0.13 18.26
N PHE A 47 4.36 -1.24 17.83
CA PHE A 47 4.25 -1.75 16.46
C PHE A 47 2.82 -2.00 15.97
N LYS A 48 1.89 -2.33 16.88
CA LYS A 48 0.48 -2.51 16.51
C LYS A 48 -0.14 -1.21 15.99
N ASP A 49 0.15 -0.08 16.65
CA ASP A 49 -0.41 1.21 16.27
C ASP A 49 0.20 1.69 14.95
N TYR A 50 1.53 1.52 14.77
CA TYR A 50 2.18 1.75 13.49
C TYR A 50 1.63 0.88 12.36
N ALA A 51 1.31 -0.40 12.64
CA ALA A 51 0.72 -1.30 11.65
C ALA A 51 -0.68 -0.84 11.24
N VAL A 52 -1.52 -0.39 12.19
CA VAL A 52 -2.85 0.18 11.87
C VAL A 52 -2.70 1.44 11.00
N VAL A 53 -1.82 2.37 11.37
CA VAL A 53 -1.57 3.58 10.56
C VAL A 53 -1.07 3.21 9.16
N THR A 54 -0.15 2.25 9.05
CA THR A 54 0.35 1.77 7.76
C THR A 54 -0.76 1.21 6.88
N VAL A 55 -1.67 0.39 7.45
CA VAL A 55 -2.80 -0.19 6.71
C VAL A 55 -3.75 0.91 6.22
N ASP A 56 -4.01 1.93 7.02
CA ASP A 56 -4.83 3.08 6.62
C ASP A 56 -4.16 3.89 5.49
N LEU A 57 -2.84 4.11 5.57
CA LEU A 57 -2.07 4.78 4.51
C LEU A 57 -2.09 3.99 3.20
N ILE A 58 -1.98 2.66 3.26
CA ILE A 58 -2.14 1.78 2.09
C ILE A 58 -3.55 1.94 1.52
N THR A 59 -4.58 1.99 2.37
CA THR A 59 -5.98 2.17 1.94
C THR A 59 -6.18 3.50 1.22
N ALA A 60 -5.63 4.59 1.78
CA ALA A 60 -5.72 5.92 1.19
C ALA A 60 -4.99 5.98 -0.17
N ASN A 61 -3.78 5.40 -0.25
CA ASN A 61 -3.01 5.33 -1.49
C ASN A 61 -3.73 4.49 -2.56
N ALA A 62 -4.21 3.29 -2.19
CA ALA A 62 -4.95 2.42 -3.10
C ALA A 62 -6.22 3.09 -3.63
N THR A 63 -6.94 3.82 -2.77
CA THR A 63 -8.13 4.59 -3.15
C THR A 63 -7.79 5.69 -4.17
N SER A 64 -6.73 6.47 -3.88
CA SER A 64 -6.27 7.54 -4.76
C SER A 64 -5.84 6.99 -6.13
N THR A 65 -5.04 5.92 -6.13
CA THR A 65 -4.55 5.30 -7.36
C THR A 65 -5.68 4.68 -8.17
N LYS A 66 -6.62 3.97 -7.53
CA LYS A 66 -7.81 3.45 -8.20
C LYS A 66 -8.61 4.60 -8.83
N SER A 67 -8.85 5.69 -8.10
CA SER A 67 -9.58 6.85 -8.62
C SER A 67 -8.88 7.48 -9.82
N LYS A 68 -7.54 7.53 -9.82
CA LYS A 68 -6.75 7.99 -10.97
C LYS A 68 -6.92 7.07 -12.18
N ILE A 69 -6.90 5.75 -11.98
CA ILE A 69 -7.15 4.76 -13.04
C ILE A 69 -8.57 4.93 -13.60
N ASP A 70 -9.58 5.08 -12.74
CA ASP A 70 -10.97 5.33 -13.13
C ASP A 70 -11.07 6.58 -14.03
N GLY A 71 -10.40 7.67 -13.64
CA GLY A 71 -10.32 8.90 -14.43
C GLY A 71 -9.66 8.70 -15.79
N ILE A 72 -8.60 7.90 -15.89
CA ILE A 72 -7.95 7.58 -17.18
C ILE A 72 -8.91 6.74 -18.05
N LEU A 73 -9.61 5.76 -17.47
CA LEU A 73 -10.56 4.90 -18.19
C LEU A 73 -11.78 5.65 -18.71
N GLN A 74 -12.24 6.69 -18.00
CA GLN A 74 -13.36 7.54 -18.39
C GLN A 74 -12.99 8.56 -19.46
N ASN A 75 -11.77 9.12 -19.40
CA ASN A 75 -11.30 10.15 -20.33
C ASN A 75 -10.55 9.62 -21.55
N GLY A 76 -10.37 8.29 -21.66
CA GLY A 76 -9.70 7.66 -22.79
C GLY A 76 -10.46 7.87 -24.10
N GLY A 77 -9.74 8.28 -25.15
CA GLY A 77 -10.30 8.48 -26.49
C GLY A 77 -10.41 7.19 -27.29
N ALA A 78 -11.16 7.20 -28.39
CA ALA A 78 -11.34 6.05 -29.30
C ALA A 78 -10.04 5.49 -29.93
N GLY A 79 -8.90 6.18 -29.73
CA GLY A 79 -7.56 5.75 -30.16
C GLY A 79 -6.67 5.17 -29.06
N ASP A 80 -7.12 5.11 -27.81
CA ASP A 80 -6.39 4.37 -26.76
C ASP A 80 -6.49 2.87 -27.07
N GLY A 81 -5.39 2.28 -27.51
CA GLY A 81 -5.37 0.89 -27.95
C GLY A 81 -5.94 -0.05 -26.88
N ASP A 82 -6.82 -0.98 -27.30
CA ASP A 82 -7.53 -1.94 -26.44
C ASP A 82 -6.66 -2.57 -25.36
N ALA A 83 -5.39 -2.86 -25.67
CA ALA A 83 -4.45 -3.47 -24.75
C ALA A 83 -4.13 -2.56 -23.53
N LYS A 84 -3.99 -1.24 -23.74
CA LYS A 84 -3.81 -0.26 -22.65
C LYS A 84 -5.05 -0.21 -21.76
N ARG A 85 -6.24 -0.15 -22.36
CA ARG A 85 -7.50 -0.11 -21.64
C ARG A 85 -7.71 -1.37 -20.79
N ARG A 86 -7.40 -2.55 -21.34
CA ARG A 86 -7.43 -3.83 -20.60
C ARG A 86 -6.44 -3.84 -19.43
N CYS A 87 -5.23 -3.32 -19.63
CA CYS A 87 -4.28 -3.18 -18.54
C CYS A 87 -4.76 -2.27 -17.41
N LEU A 88 -5.34 -1.13 -17.77
CA LEU A 88 -5.93 -0.23 -16.78
C LEU A 88 -7.09 -0.89 -16.02
N GLN A 89 -7.93 -1.69 -16.68
CA GLN A 89 -8.99 -2.46 -16.02
C GLN A 89 -8.43 -3.54 -15.07
N SER A 90 -7.38 -4.25 -15.47
CA SER A 90 -6.70 -5.22 -14.59
C SER A 90 -6.11 -4.54 -13.35
N CYS A 91 -5.47 -3.38 -13.52
CA CYS A 91 -5.01 -2.57 -12.41
C CYS A 91 -6.14 -2.06 -11.52
N GLN A 92 -7.24 -1.59 -12.12
CA GLN A 92 -8.43 -1.17 -11.38
C GLN A 92 -8.94 -2.30 -10.48
N ALA A 93 -8.98 -3.53 -11.00
CA ALA A 93 -9.38 -4.72 -10.24
C ALA A 93 -8.38 -5.04 -9.12
N ALA A 94 -7.07 -4.97 -9.38
CA ALA A 94 -6.04 -5.18 -8.37
C ALA A 94 -6.19 -4.21 -7.20
N TYR A 95 -6.29 -2.90 -7.46
CA TYR A 95 -6.50 -1.90 -6.40
C TYR A 95 -7.86 -2.04 -5.70
N ALA A 96 -8.92 -2.45 -6.41
CA ALA A 96 -10.20 -2.78 -5.76
C ALA A 96 -10.06 -3.97 -4.80
N GLY A 97 -9.30 -5.00 -5.17
CA GLY A 97 -8.98 -6.15 -4.32
C GLY A 97 -8.21 -5.76 -3.07
N VAL A 98 -7.25 -4.82 -3.17
CA VAL A 98 -6.59 -4.23 -2.00
C VAL A 98 -7.64 -3.65 -1.05
N LEU A 99 -8.50 -2.75 -1.54
CA LEU A 99 -9.52 -2.08 -0.71
C LEU A 99 -10.49 -3.07 -0.05
N GLN A 100 -10.86 -4.15 -0.74
CA GLN A 100 -11.72 -5.20 -0.19
C GLN A 100 -11.06 -5.96 0.97
N ALA A 101 -9.74 -6.14 0.95
CA ALA A 101 -9.01 -6.86 1.98
C ALA A 101 -8.79 -6.02 3.27
N GLN A 102 -8.73 -4.69 3.14
CA GLN A 102 -8.29 -3.81 4.24
C GLN A 102 -9.10 -3.92 5.55
N PRO A 103 -10.43 -3.99 5.55
CA PRO A 103 -11.18 -4.13 6.80
C PRO A 103 -10.80 -5.39 7.60
N GLY A 104 -10.53 -6.50 6.91
CA GLY A 104 -10.08 -7.74 7.52
C GLY A 104 -8.67 -7.61 8.09
N ILE A 105 -7.75 -7.00 7.32
CA ILE A 105 -6.37 -6.75 7.76
C ILE A 105 -6.34 -5.87 9.02
N VAL A 106 -7.13 -4.80 9.08
CA VAL A 106 -7.22 -3.93 10.27
C VAL A 106 -7.71 -4.72 11.48
N ALA A 107 -8.77 -5.52 11.31
CA ALA A 107 -9.32 -6.33 12.40
C ALA A 107 -8.31 -7.36 12.93
N ASP A 108 -7.59 -8.02 12.02
CA ASP A 108 -6.58 -9.02 12.34
C ASP A 108 -5.36 -8.40 13.06
N VAL A 109 -4.89 -7.22 12.62
CA VAL A 109 -3.83 -6.44 13.28
C VAL A 109 -4.28 -5.99 14.67
N GLN A 110 -5.48 -5.45 14.80
CA GLN A 110 -6.00 -4.96 16.08
C GLN A 110 -6.23 -6.09 17.10
N GLY A 111 -6.72 -7.23 16.63
CA GLY A 111 -6.98 -8.43 17.43
C GLY A 111 -5.73 -9.22 17.80
N GLY A 112 -4.63 -9.05 17.07
CA GLY A 112 -3.29 -9.57 17.39
C GLY A 112 -3.11 -11.09 17.26
N ARG A 113 -4.18 -11.88 17.19
CA ARG A 113 -4.12 -13.34 17.06
C ARG A 113 -4.04 -13.85 15.62
N ARG A 114 -4.29 -12.97 14.65
CA ARG A 114 -4.37 -13.29 13.22
C ARG A 114 -3.35 -12.52 12.37
N LEU A 115 -2.20 -12.21 12.97
CA LEU A 115 -1.12 -11.51 12.28
C LEU A 115 -0.60 -12.26 11.03
N PRO A 116 -0.46 -13.60 11.03
CA PRO A 116 -0.10 -14.32 9.81
C PRO A 116 -1.09 -14.13 8.66
N GLU A 117 -2.38 -14.10 8.95
CA GLU A 117 -3.44 -13.86 7.97
C GLU A 117 -3.39 -12.44 7.41
N ALA A 118 -3.19 -11.44 8.29
CA ALA A 118 -2.98 -10.06 7.87
C ALA A 118 -1.76 -9.91 6.95
N ILE A 119 -0.64 -10.55 7.30
CA ILE A 119 0.58 -10.56 6.46
C ILE A 119 0.30 -11.20 5.10
N SER A 120 -0.33 -12.37 5.07
CA SER A 120 -0.65 -13.07 3.82
C SER A 120 -1.57 -12.24 2.91
N ALA A 121 -2.56 -11.56 3.49
CA ALA A 121 -3.45 -10.67 2.75
C ALA A 121 -2.72 -9.44 2.18
N LEU A 122 -1.78 -8.86 2.93
CA LEU A 122 -0.92 -7.77 2.47
C LEU A 122 0.04 -8.23 1.36
N GLU A 123 0.65 -9.41 1.48
CA GLU A 123 1.52 -9.99 0.45
C GLU A 123 0.75 -10.27 -0.86
N LYS A 124 -0.45 -10.84 -0.75
CA LYS A 124 -1.33 -11.06 -1.91
C LYS A 124 -1.69 -9.74 -2.59
N SER A 125 -2.03 -8.72 -1.80
CA SER A 125 -2.32 -7.37 -2.27
C SER A 125 -1.12 -6.76 -3.00
N ALA A 126 0.09 -6.86 -2.42
CA ALA A 126 1.32 -6.34 -3.00
C ALA A 126 1.67 -7.04 -4.33
N SER A 127 1.50 -8.37 -4.41
CA SER A 127 1.71 -9.13 -5.64
C SER A 127 0.75 -8.71 -6.75
N ALA A 128 -0.55 -8.56 -6.45
CA ALA A 128 -1.54 -8.14 -7.45
C ALA A 128 -1.24 -6.73 -8.00
N VAL A 129 -0.86 -5.79 -7.13
CA VAL A 129 -0.47 -4.44 -7.57
C VAL A 129 0.83 -4.47 -8.39
N LYS A 130 1.81 -5.29 -7.99
CA LYS A 130 3.05 -5.46 -8.75
C LYS A 130 2.82 -6.04 -10.14
N GLU A 131 1.92 -7.00 -10.28
CA GLU A 131 1.52 -7.57 -11.58
C GLU A 131 0.85 -6.52 -12.46
N CYS A 132 -0.04 -5.71 -11.88
CA CYS A 132 -0.60 -4.54 -12.54
C CYS A 132 0.50 -3.62 -13.11
N GLU A 133 1.46 -3.19 -12.29
CA GLU A 133 2.56 -2.30 -12.74
C GLU A 133 3.45 -2.94 -13.81
N ASN A 134 3.77 -4.23 -13.66
CA ASN A 134 4.55 -4.98 -14.65
C ASN A 134 3.85 -5.09 -16.00
N GLY A 135 2.52 -5.04 -16.03
CA GLY A 135 1.71 -5.02 -17.24
C GLY A 135 2.00 -3.83 -18.17
N PHE A 136 2.58 -2.75 -17.63
CA PHE A 136 3.00 -1.54 -18.35
C PHE A 136 4.51 -1.51 -18.68
N GLY A 137 5.22 -2.64 -18.58
CA GLY A 137 6.67 -2.73 -18.75
C GLY A 137 7.24 -2.17 -20.07
N LYS A 138 8.57 -1.99 -20.11
CA LYS A 138 9.34 -1.12 -21.04
C LYS A 138 9.21 -1.36 -22.56
N SER A 139 8.57 -2.44 -23.00
CA SER A 139 8.26 -2.61 -24.42
C SER A 139 6.88 -2.00 -24.66
N ASN A 140 6.61 -1.36 -25.80
CA ASN A 140 5.27 -0.84 -26.15
C ASN A 140 4.18 -1.95 -26.31
N LYS A 141 4.34 -3.08 -25.62
CA LYS A 141 3.46 -4.23 -25.55
C LYS A 141 2.98 -4.36 -24.11
N PHE A 142 1.71 -4.04 -23.92
CA PHE A 142 0.98 -4.30 -22.69
C PHE A 142 0.86 -5.82 -22.45
N LEU A 143 1.33 -6.30 -21.28
CA LEU A 143 1.39 -7.74 -20.93
C LEU A 143 0.42 -8.11 -19.79
N CYS A 144 -0.70 -7.40 -19.65
CA CYS A 144 -1.67 -7.72 -18.61
C CYS A 144 -2.40 -9.04 -18.92
N GLN A 145 -2.47 -9.93 -17.93
CA GLN A 145 -3.11 -11.24 -18.06
C GLN A 145 -4.63 -11.10 -18.24
N ARG A 146 -5.24 -12.09 -18.91
CA ARG A 146 -6.70 -12.30 -18.85
C ARG A 146 -7.00 -12.99 -17.54
N GLU A 147 -7.86 -12.40 -16.72
CA GLU A 147 -8.64 -13.22 -15.80
C GLU A 147 -9.58 -14.08 -16.66
N ALA A 148 -9.57 -15.39 -16.42
CA ALA A 148 -10.33 -16.39 -17.16
C ALA A 148 -11.82 -16.35 -16.81
#